data_AF-A0A7V9E4T0-F1
#
_entry.id   AF-A0A7V9E4T0-F1
#
_cell.length_a   1.000
_cell.length_b   1.000
_cell.length_c   1.000
_cell.angle_alpha   90.00
_cell.angle_beta   90.00
_cell.angle_gamma   90.00
#
_symmetry.space_group_name_H-M   'P 1'
#
loop_
_entity.id
_entity.type
_entity.pdbx_description
1 polymer ?
#
loop_
_entity_poly.entity_id
_entity_poly.type
_entity_poly.pdbx_seq_one_letter_code
_entity_poly.pdbx_strand_id
1 'polypeptide(L)'
;MRALAVPTAGTAIGQGRSGNPHQIREGHVSSIGRRTDGSWRARYRDSDGREHARHFDRKVDAQRWLDEMTASIVRGDYVDPAAGKITLRRHAEAWQSSHVGRPGTASLLDNALRLHILPALGDRPVDSLRRSDVQALVKSLSVKLSPGTVRNIYEFLNRIMQAAVDDRLIAHSPCRRIVLPARSEVEPIPPTPGEVQALADAVPPRFRAVVVLLAGSGLRIGEALGLQTSDVDFLRRTVRVERQRLQDGSIGPTKTAKSTRTVPLGQIVVSELAQHVAAYGASEWLFTAPNGRPLTYRQWKTIWRHALRETGLDLDTHSLRHFTASALIAGGASVKQVQTVLGHSSAAITLKVYAHLWPGDEERTRKILDTALELLADSLRTRGLAQR
;
A
#
# COMPACT_ATOMS: atom_id res chain seq x y z
N MET A 1 -46.63 -28.93 31.26
CA MET A 1 -47.74 -29.23 32.19
C MET A 1 -47.64 -28.27 33.37
N ARG A 2 -48.40 -27.16 33.30
CA ARG A 2 -48.84 -26.22 34.34
C ARG A 2 -49.00 -24.82 33.73
N ALA A 3 -50.18 -24.68 33.13
CA ALA A 3 -51.00 -23.47 33.08
C ALA A 3 -51.36 -23.06 34.53
N LEU A 4 -52.00 -21.95 34.90
CA LEU A 4 -52.66 -20.79 34.29
C LEU A 4 -53.01 -19.93 35.54
N ALA A 5 -52.92 -18.61 35.48
CA ALA A 5 -53.66 -17.75 36.40
C ALA A 5 -53.87 -16.37 35.77
N VAL A 6 -55.09 -16.18 35.26
CA VAL A 6 -55.70 -14.90 34.90
C VAL A 6 -56.29 -14.28 36.17
N PRO A 7 -56.37 -12.95 36.25
CA PRO A 7 -57.65 -12.37 36.65
C PRO A 7 -58.16 -11.28 35.70
N THR A 8 -59.47 -11.28 35.61
CA THR A 8 -60.38 -10.54 34.75
C THR A 8 -60.62 -9.09 35.18
N ALA A 9 -60.81 -8.28 34.14
CA ALA A 9 -61.47 -6.97 34.00
C ALA A 9 -62.29 -6.38 35.17
N GLY A 10 -62.08 -5.08 35.37
CA GLY A 10 -63.02 -4.13 35.96
C GLY A 10 -63.01 -2.82 35.16
N THR A 11 -64.07 -2.62 34.37
CA THR A 11 -64.31 -1.49 33.47
C THR A 11 -64.73 -0.24 34.23
N ALA A 12 -64.13 0.92 33.92
CA ALA A 12 -64.77 2.23 34.14
C ALA A 12 -64.48 3.13 32.94
N ILE A 13 -65.58 3.56 32.32
CA ILE A 13 -65.67 4.34 31.09
C ILE A 13 -65.49 5.82 31.43
N GLY A 14 -64.57 6.50 30.75
CA GLY A 14 -64.39 7.95 30.81
C GLY A 14 -63.86 8.48 29.48
N GLN A 15 -64.73 9.12 28.72
CA GLN A 15 -64.50 9.64 27.37
C GLN A 15 -63.46 10.76 27.34
N GLY A 16 -62.65 10.84 26.25
CA GLY A 16 -61.83 12.02 26.01
C GLY A 16 -60.83 11.98 24.84
N ARG A 17 -61.35 12.06 23.60
CA ARG A 17 -60.73 12.67 22.40
C ARG A 17 -59.36 12.17 21.86
N SER A 18 -59.46 11.45 20.74
CA SER A 18 -58.74 11.63 19.46
C SER A 18 -57.37 12.35 19.46
N GLY A 19 -56.30 11.63 19.09
CA GLY A 19 -55.00 12.20 18.72
C GLY A 19 -54.05 11.18 18.06
N ASN A 20 -54.00 11.22 16.73
CA ASN A 20 -53.10 10.63 15.71
C ASN A 20 -51.78 9.91 16.15
N PRO A 21 -51.40 8.76 15.54
CA PRO A 21 -50.17 8.05 15.84
C PRO A 21 -49.00 8.54 14.97
N HIS A 22 -48.17 9.44 15.51
CA HIS A 22 -46.82 9.64 15.01
C HIS A 22 -45.84 9.57 16.18
N GLN A 23 -45.38 8.34 16.43
CA GLN A 23 -44.30 8.03 17.35
C GLN A 23 -42.98 8.50 16.71
N ILE A 24 -42.60 9.75 16.98
CA ILE A 24 -41.29 10.31 16.61
C ILE A 24 -40.24 9.68 17.53
N ARG A 25 -39.18 9.10 16.94
CA ARG A 25 -38.00 8.58 17.64
C ARG A 25 -37.49 9.60 18.66
N GLU A 26 -37.23 9.17 19.89
CA GLU A 26 -36.84 10.01 21.03
C GLU A 26 -35.79 11.06 20.65
N GLY A 27 -36.19 12.33 20.79
CA GLY A 27 -35.49 13.48 20.22
C GLY A 27 -34.27 13.90 21.02
N HIS A 28 -33.28 14.45 20.31
CA HIS A 28 -32.20 15.26 20.88
C HIS A 28 -32.80 16.32 21.81
N VAL A 29 -32.57 16.18 23.11
CA VAL A 29 -33.11 17.11 24.11
C VAL A 29 -32.29 18.40 24.05
N SER A 30 -32.85 19.43 23.40
CA SER A 30 -32.31 20.78 23.38
C SER A 30 -33.29 21.74 24.08
N SER A 31 -32.77 22.69 24.85
CA SER A 31 -33.63 23.63 25.59
C SER A 31 -32.92 24.95 25.90
N ILE A 32 -33.70 26.01 26.05
CA ILE A 32 -33.23 27.35 26.41
C ILE A 32 -34.03 27.82 27.62
N GLY A 33 -33.33 28.20 28.68
CA GLY A 33 -33.92 28.74 29.91
C GLY A 33 -33.33 30.09 30.28
N ARG A 34 -34.16 30.97 30.86
CA ARG A 34 -33.70 32.23 31.45
C ARG A 34 -33.23 31.98 32.89
N ARG A 35 -32.08 32.53 33.26
CA ARG A 35 -31.48 32.43 34.59
C ARG A 35 -31.95 33.59 35.48
N THR A 36 -31.74 33.44 36.79
CA THR A 36 -32.05 34.45 37.81
C THR A 36 -31.24 35.73 37.66
N ASP A 37 -30.05 35.64 37.07
CA ASP A 37 -29.15 36.77 36.72
C ASP A 37 -29.55 37.50 35.42
N GLY A 38 -30.64 37.09 34.76
CA GLY A 38 -31.13 37.69 33.52
C GLY A 38 -30.53 37.11 32.23
N SER A 39 -29.45 36.31 32.32
CA SER A 39 -28.81 35.64 31.18
C SER A 39 -29.61 34.42 30.70
N TRP A 40 -29.31 33.95 29.49
CA TRP A 40 -29.95 32.81 28.84
C TRP A 40 -29.00 31.61 28.78
N ARG A 41 -29.43 30.46 29.28
CA ARG A 41 -28.71 29.18 29.20
C ARG A 41 -29.32 28.31 28.10
N ALA A 42 -28.57 28.08 27.03
CA ALA A 42 -28.88 27.08 26.03
C ALA A 42 -28.17 25.77 26.36
N ARG A 43 -28.85 24.63 26.21
CA ARG A 43 -28.27 23.29 26.41
C ARG A 43 -28.76 22.28 25.39
N TYR A 44 -27.90 21.34 25.01
CA TYR A 44 -28.23 20.19 24.14
C TYR A 44 -27.54 18.92 24.65
N ARG A 45 -28.00 17.75 24.19
CA ARG A 45 -27.27 16.48 24.36
C ARG A 45 -26.68 16.02 23.04
N ASP A 46 -25.42 15.61 23.07
CA ASP A 46 -24.74 15.01 21.91
C ASP A 46 -25.16 13.55 21.68
N SER A 47 -24.59 12.91 20.65
CA SER A 47 -24.87 11.50 20.32
C SER A 47 -24.40 10.50 21.39
N ASP A 48 -23.49 10.91 22.28
CA ASP A 48 -22.96 10.10 23.37
C ASP A 48 -23.74 10.33 24.68
N GLY A 49 -24.79 11.15 24.63
CA GLY A 49 -25.67 11.46 25.75
C GLY A 49 -25.11 12.52 26.72
N ARG A 50 -23.97 13.17 26.40
CA ARG A 50 -23.39 14.22 27.25
C ARG A 50 -24.14 15.53 27.06
N GLU A 51 -24.44 16.22 28.16
CA GLU A 51 -25.08 17.53 28.14
C GLU A 51 -24.03 18.64 27.98
N HIS A 52 -24.23 19.48 26.97
CA HIS A 52 -23.43 20.68 26.71
C HIS A 52 -24.28 21.91 26.95
N ALA A 53 -23.75 22.91 27.65
CA ALA A 53 -24.48 24.14 27.95
C ALA A 53 -23.60 25.40 27.80
N ARG A 54 -24.21 26.49 27.34
CA ARG A 54 -23.56 27.80 27.21
C ARG A 54 -24.50 28.94 27.61
N HIS A 55 -23.93 30.01 28.16
CA HIS A 55 -24.66 31.20 28.58
C HIS A 55 -24.53 32.33 27.55
N PHE A 56 -25.58 33.13 27.41
CA PHE A 56 -25.68 34.26 26.49
C PHE A 56 -26.48 35.40 27.11
N ASP A 57 -26.16 36.64 26.77
CA ASP A 57 -26.92 37.80 27.28
C ASP A 57 -28.29 37.94 26.60
N ARG A 58 -28.42 37.47 25.34
CA ARG A 58 -29.66 37.56 24.56
C ARG A 58 -30.19 36.18 24.19
N LYS A 59 -31.52 36.02 24.27
CA LYS A 59 -32.24 34.79 23.86
C LYS A 59 -31.96 34.40 22.41
N VAL A 60 -31.87 35.39 21.52
CA VAL A 60 -31.68 35.18 20.08
C VAL A 60 -30.30 34.57 19.79
N ASP A 61 -29.25 34.97 20.51
CA ASP A 61 -27.91 34.39 20.36
C ASP A 61 -27.87 32.95 20.89
N ALA A 62 -28.56 32.70 22.02
CA ALA A 62 -28.73 31.36 22.57
C ALA A 62 -29.46 30.41 21.61
N GLN A 63 -30.51 30.90 20.94
CA GLN A 63 -31.28 30.14 19.95
C GLN A 63 -30.44 29.84 18.71
N ARG A 64 -29.76 30.85 18.14
CA ARG A 64 -28.91 30.66 16.95
C ARG A 64 -27.83 29.61 17.19
N TRP A 65 -27.14 29.68 18.34
CA TRP A 65 -26.13 28.69 18.70
C TRP A 65 -26.71 27.27 18.82
N LEU A 66 -27.90 27.14 19.43
CA LEU A 66 -28.55 25.85 19.62
C LEU A 66 -29.08 25.27 18.30
N ASP A 67 -29.58 26.10 17.40
CA ASP A 67 -29.98 25.70 16.04
C ASP A 67 -28.77 25.21 15.23
N GLU A 68 -27.64 25.91 15.30
CA GLU A 68 -26.38 25.51 14.65
C GLU A 68 -25.86 24.15 15.15
N MET A 69 -25.87 23.92 16.48
CA MET A 69 -25.45 22.65 17.08
C MET A 69 -26.44 21.52 16.79
N THR A 70 -27.75 21.79 16.85
CA THR A 70 -28.76 20.77 16.54
C THR A 70 -28.70 20.38 15.07
N ALA A 71 -28.48 21.35 14.16
CA ALA A 71 -28.32 21.09 12.73
C ALA A 71 -27.04 20.31 12.40
N SER A 72 -25.93 20.51 13.12
CA SER A 72 -24.73 19.68 12.95
C SER A 72 -24.94 18.25 13.47
N ILE A 73 -25.64 18.08 14.59
CA ILE A 73 -25.98 16.76 15.14
C ILE A 73 -26.90 15.99 14.18
N VAL A 74 -27.97 16.63 13.68
CA VAL A 74 -28.92 16.01 12.75
C VAL A 74 -28.26 15.65 11.42
N ARG A 75 -27.32 16.47 10.93
CA ARG A 75 -26.53 16.14 9.73
C ARG A 75 -25.50 15.03 9.96
N GLY A 76 -25.20 14.68 11.21
CA GLY A 76 -24.15 13.73 11.57
C GLY A 76 -22.73 14.31 11.51
N ASP A 77 -22.61 15.63 11.31
CA ASP A 77 -21.33 16.36 11.21
C ASP A 77 -20.89 16.95 12.55
N TYR A 78 -21.62 16.68 13.63
CA TYR A 78 -21.28 17.16 14.96
C TYR A 78 -19.98 16.53 15.45
N VAL A 79 -19.06 17.41 15.83
CA VAL A 79 -17.78 17.10 16.47
C VAL A 79 -17.73 17.86 17.78
N ASP A 80 -17.46 17.17 18.87
CA ASP A 80 -17.22 17.82 20.17
C ASP A 80 -16.05 18.79 20.02
N PRO A 81 -16.25 20.11 20.26
CA PRO A 81 -15.19 21.11 20.15
C PRO A 81 -13.94 20.82 21.01
N ALA A 82 -14.07 20.00 22.06
CA ALA A 82 -12.95 19.55 22.88
C ALA A 82 -12.23 18.32 22.30
N ALA A 83 -12.91 17.47 21.51
CA ALA A 83 -12.34 16.25 20.96
C ALA A 83 -11.17 16.53 20.02
N GLY A 84 -11.28 17.59 19.20
CA GLY A 84 -10.21 18.01 18.29
C GLY A 84 -9.01 18.69 18.95
N LYS A 85 -9.06 18.96 20.27
CA LYS A 85 -7.97 19.62 21.02
C LYS A 85 -6.81 18.70 21.36
N ILE A 86 -6.97 17.39 21.17
CA ILE A 86 -5.87 16.44 21.25
C ILE A 86 -4.77 16.82 20.24
N THR A 87 -3.50 16.66 20.62
CA THR A 87 -2.39 16.92 19.71
C THR A 87 -2.29 15.85 18.63
N LEU A 88 -1.79 16.22 17.45
CA LEU A 88 -1.54 15.27 16.38
C LEU A 88 -0.65 14.11 16.83
N ARG A 89 0.35 14.40 17.67
CA ARG A 89 1.25 13.39 18.26
C ARG A 89 0.48 12.32 18.99
N ARG A 90 -0.34 12.70 19.97
CA ARG A 90 -1.10 11.74 20.78
C ARG A 90 -2.08 10.94 19.94
N HIS A 91 -2.74 11.57 18.97
CA HIS A 91 -3.62 10.89 18.03
C HIS A 91 -2.87 9.89 17.15
N ALA A 92 -1.75 10.31 16.55
CA ALA A 92 -0.94 9.47 15.67
C ALA A 92 -0.34 8.26 16.40
N GLU A 93 0.11 8.43 17.64
CA GLU A 93 0.64 7.34 18.48
C GLU A 93 -0.45 6.31 18.83
N ALA A 94 -1.64 6.78 19.24
CA ALA A 94 -2.79 5.90 19.49
C ALA A 94 -3.21 5.14 18.22
N TRP A 95 -3.30 5.84 17.09
CA TRP A 95 -3.60 5.24 15.81
C TRP A 95 -2.54 4.22 15.38
N GLN A 96 -1.25 4.54 15.53
CA GLN A 96 -0.15 3.64 15.19
C GLN A 96 -0.19 2.35 16.03
N SER A 97 -0.50 2.44 17.32
CA SER A 97 -0.57 1.30 18.23
C SER A 97 -1.67 0.28 17.88
N SER A 98 -2.77 0.77 17.29
CA SER A 98 -3.91 -0.05 16.88
C SER A 98 -3.87 -0.45 15.40
N HIS A 99 -2.95 0.13 14.62
CA HIS A 99 -2.87 -0.11 13.18
C HIS A 99 -2.31 -1.49 12.84
N VAL A 100 -3.16 -2.34 12.24
CA VAL A 100 -2.74 -3.64 11.72
C VAL A 100 -2.00 -3.46 10.39
N GLY A 101 -0.68 -3.64 10.41
CA GLY A 101 0.17 -3.52 9.23
C GLY A 101 1.28 -4.56 9.20
N ARG A 102 1.80 -4.86 8.00
CA ARG A 102 3.01 -5.69 7.86
C ARG A 102 4.22 -4.96 8.48
N PRO A 103 5.21 -5.67 9.04
CA PRO A 103 6.37 -5.05 9.71
C PRO A 103 7.04 -3.94 8.89
N GLY A 104 7.26 -4.17 7.58
CA GLY A 104 7.87 -3.17 6.71
C GLY A 104 7.03 -1.89 6.52
N THR A 105 5.70 -1.99 6.53
CA THR A 105 4.81 -0.82 6.49
C THR A 105 4.84 -0.08 7.82
N ALA A 106 4.88 -0.80 8.95
CA ALA A 106 5.02 -0.19 10.27
C ALA A 106 6.33 0.59 10.42
N SER A 107 7.45 0.05 9.93
CA SER A 107 8.74 0.78 9.94
C SER A 107 8.75 2.02 9.04
N LEU A 108 8.04 2.00 7.90
CA LEU A 108 7.91 3.17 7.04
C LEU A 108 7.05 4.27 7.68
N LEU A 109 5.95 3.86 8.32
CA LEU A 109 5.08 4.75 9.08
C LEU A 109 5.84 5.40 10.25
N ASP A 110 6.55 4.60 11.05
CA ASP A 110 7.36 5.11 12.17
C ASP A 110 8.37 6.16 11.70
N ASN A 111 9.12 5.87 10.65
CA ASN A 111 10.08 6.83 10.10
C ASN A 111 9.39 8.10 9.58
N ALA A 112 8.24 7.98 8.90
CA ALA A 112 7.48 9.14 8.44
C ALA A 112 7.00 10.01 9.62
N LEU A 113 6.50 9.38 10.68
CA LEU A 113 6.08 10.07 11.90
C LEU A 113 7.24 10.76 12.59
N ARG A 114 8.26 9.99 12.97
CA ARG A 114 9.38 10.42 13.80
C ARG A 114 10.29 11.44 13.12
N LEU A 115 10.56 11.29 11.82
CA LEU A 115 11.53 12.13 11.10
C LEU A 115 10.90 13.34 10.41
N HIS A 116 9.60 13.31 10.12
CA HIS A 116 8.99 14.28 9.20
C HIS A 116 7.69 14.90 9.72
N ILE A 117 6.70 14.08 10.10
CA ILE A 117 5.36 14.58 10.43
C ILE A 117 5.35 15.20 11.83
N LEU A 118 5.75 14.45 12.86
CA LEU A 118 5.66 14.87 14.25
C LEU A 118 6.58 16.05 14.59
N PRO A 119 7.81 16.15 14.07
CA PRO A 119 8.64 17.34 14.28
C PRO A 119 8.02 18.64 13.73
N ALA A 120 7.20 18.56 12.68
CA ALA A 120 6.62 19.74 12.04
C ALA A 120 5.23 20.09 12.57
N LEU A 121 4.40 19.08 12.87
CA LEU A 121 2.97 19.26 13.16
C LEU A 121 2.52 18.60 14.47
N GLY A 122 3.38 17.80 15.11
CA GLY A 122 2.98 16.87 16.18
C GLY A 122 2.36 17.55 17.41
N ASP A 123 2.88 18.70 17.80
CA ASP A 123 2.46 19.36 19.05
C ASP A 123 1.23 20.27 18.85
N ARG A 124 0.73 20.36 17.62
CA ARG A 124 -0.46 21.14 17.30
C ARG A 124 -1.73 20.32 17.54
N PRO A 125 -2.80 20.94 18.05
CA PRO A 125 -4.13 20.32 18.09
C PRO A 125 -4.60 19.89 16.70
N VAL A 126 -5.25 18.72 16.62
CA VAL A 126 -5.76 18.15 15.35
C VAL A 126 -6.73 19.12 14.66
N ASP A 127 -7.60 19.81 15.41
CA ASP A 127 -8.55 20.80 14.89
C ASP A 127 -7.91 22.09 14.37
N SER A 128 -6.68 22.39 14.79
CA SER A 128 -5.96 23.60 14.41
C SER A 128 -5.20 23.45 13.09
N LEU A 129 -5.06 22.23 12.59
CA LEU A 129 -4.31 21.94 11.37
C LEU A 129 -5.10 22.35 10.13
N ARG A 130 -4.50 23.17 9.30
CA ARG A 130 -5.09 23.69 8.06
C ARG A 130 -4.45 23.01 6.86
N ARG A 131 -5.15 23.05 5.72
CA ARG A 131 -4.61 22.65 4.42
C ARG A 131 -3.26 23.32 4.13
N SER A 132 -3.11 24.60 4.48
CA SER A 132 -1.87 25.37 4.27
C SER A 132 -0.68 24.78 5.03
N ASP A 133 -0.91 24.24 6.24
CA ASP A 133 0.14 23.60 7.04
C ASP A 133 0.64 22.31 6.39
N VAL A 134 -0.30 21.50 5.89
CA VAL A 134 0.02 20.27 5.15
C VAL A 134 0.74 20.58 3.84
N GLN A 135 0.30 21.62 3.11
CA GLN A 135 0.98 22.04 1.88
C GLN A 135 2.39 22.57 2.16
N ALA A 136 2.60 23.29 3.27
CA ALA A 136 3.91 23.77 3.69
C ALA A 136 4.85 22.61 4.06
N LEU A 137 4.35 21.59 4.75
CA LEU A 137 5.10 20.35 5.01
C LEU A 137 5.49 19.66 3.71
N VAL A 138 4.56 19.48 2.76
CA VAL A 138 4.87 18.87 1.45
C VAL A 138 5.93 19.69 0.70
N LYS A 139 5.81 21.03 0.71
CA LYS A 139 6.80 21.91 0.08
C LYS A 139 8.19 21.73 0.72
N SER A 140 8.29 21.73 2.04
CA SER A 140 9.57 21.61 2.74
C SER A 140 10.22 20.23 2.51
N LEU A 141 9.44 19.16 2.45
CA LEU A 141 9.92 17.82 2.12
C LEU A 141 10.37 17.71 0.66
N SER A 142 9.68 18.39 -0.26
CA SER A 142 10.01 18.35 -1.70
C SER A 142 11.36 18.98 -2.04
N VAL A 143 11.89 19.84 -1.16
CA VAL A 143 13.25 20.40 -1.31
C VAL A 143 14.34 19.37 -1.00
N LYS A 144 14.04 18.38 -0.16
CA LYS A 144 15.05 17.47 0.44
C LYS A 144 14.90 16.02 -0.01
N LEU A 145 13.71 15.60 -0.44
CA LEU A 145 13.36 14.21 -0.65
C LEU A 145 12.80 13.99 -2.06
N SER A 146 12.96 12.78 -2.57
CA SER A 146 12.38 12.40 -3.87
C SER A 146 10.85 12.45 -3.85
N PRO A 147 10.19 12.73 -4.99
CA PRO A 147 8.73 12.84 -5.07
C PRO A 147 7.97 11.63 -4.54
N GLY A 148 8.51 10.42 -4.74
CA GLY A 148 7.94 9.18 -4.22
C GLY A 148 7.93 9.13 -2.70
N THR A 149 9.03 9.54 -2.06
CA THR A 149 9.16 9.60 -0.60
C THR A 149 8.21 10.63 0.00
N VAL A 150 8.13 11.84 -0.60
CA VAL A 150 7.20 12.89 -0.16
C VAL A 150 5.75 12.40 -0.20
N ARG A 151 5.36 11.74 -1.30
CA ARG A 151 4.00 11.17 -1.42
C ARG A 151 3.73 10.11 -0.36
N ASN A 152 4.68 9.21 -0.08
CA ASN A 152 4.49 8.19 0.96
C ASN A 152 4.29 8.83 2.34
N ILE A 153 5.10 9.84 2.70
CA ILE A 153 4.94 10.57 3.96
C ILE A 153 3.57 11.25 4.02
N TYR A 154 3.17 11.93 2.95
CA TYR A 154 1.85 12.54 2.85
C TYR A 154 0.70 11.53 2.99
N GLU A 155 0.79 10.37 2.35
CA GLU A 155 -0.24 9.33 2.43
C GLU A 155 -0.42 8.80 3.86
N PHE A 156 0.66 8.65 4.62
CA PHE A 156 0.56 8.31 6.05
C PHE A 156 -0.14 9.40 6.85
N LEU A 157 0.24 10.67 6.66
CA LEU A 157 -0.45 11.79 7.29
C LEU A 157 -1.93 11.83 6.92
N ASN A 158 -2.26 11.64 5.64
CA ASN A 158 -3.64 11.62 5.15
C ASN A 158 -4.44 10.52 5.88
N ARG A 159 -3.91 9.30 5.98
CA ARG A 159 -4.59 8.19 6.71
C ARG A 159 -4.83 8.52 8.18
N ILE A 160 -3.85 9.09 8.87
CA ILE A 160 -3.99 9.51 10.28
C ILE A 160 -5.08 10.57 10.42
N MET A 161 -5.13 11.54 9.51
CA MET A 161 -6.14 12.60 9.53
C MET A 161 -7.53 12.10 9.10
N GLN A 162 -7.62 11.09 8.23
CA GLN A 162 -8.91 10.43 7.94
C GLN A 162 -9.43 9.67 9.15
N ALA A 163 -8.56 8.94 9.87
CA ALA A 163 -8.96 8.30 11.12
C ALA A 163 -9.48 9.32 12.15
N ALA A 164 -8.90 10.52 12.20
CA ALA A 164 -9.42 11.60 13.05
C ALA A 164 -10.83 12.08 12.63
N VAL A 165 -11.19 11.97 11.34
CA VAL A 165 -12.55 12.25 10.85
C VAL A 165 -13.49 11.10 11.23
N ASP A 166 -13.06 9.86 10.99
CA ASP A 166 -13.84 8.65 11.31
C ASP A 166 -14.17 8.58 12.82
N ASP A 167 -13.20 8.94 13.66
CA ASP A 167 -13.34 9.03 15.13
C ASP A 167 -14.04 10.33 15.59
N ARG A 168 -14.51 11.16 14.66
CA ARG A 168 -15.20 12.45 14.91
C ARG A 168 -14.41 13.41 15.80
N LEU A 169 -13.08 13.41 15.71
CA LEU A 169 -12.22 14.43 16.34
C LEU A 169 -12.23 15.74 15.53
N ILE A 170 -12.44 15.64 14.22
CA ILE A 170 -12.55 16.77 13.29
C ILE A 170 -13.61 16.48 12.22
N ALA A 171 -14.32 17.51 11.77
CA ALA A 171 -15.36 17.33 10.75
C ALA A 171 -14.77 17.05 9.36
N HIS A 172 -13.61 17.63 9.06
CA HIS A 172 -12.99 17.53 7.73
C HIS A 172 -11.47 17.45 7.82
N SER A 173 -10.89 16.51 7.07
CA SER A 173 -9.43 16.39 6.97
C SER A 173 -8.78 17.63 6.31
N PRO A 174 -7.64 18.12 6.84
CA PRO A 174 -6.84 19.17 6.19
C PRO A 174 -6.08 18.64 4.97
N CYS A 175 -5.97 17.32 4.78
CA CYS A 175 -5.30 16.66 3.66
C CYS A 175 -6.18 16.63 2.39
N ARG A 176 -6.77 17.78 2.04
CA ARG A 176 -7.65 17.91 0.88
C ARG A 176 -7.02 18.79 -0.19
N ARG A 177 -7.07 18.33 -1.44
CA ARG A 177 -6.55 19.06 -2.61
C ARG A 177 -5.10 19.54 -2.40
N ILE A 178 -4.25 18.67 -1.83
CA ILE A 178 -2.84 18.97 -1.63
C ILE A 178 -2.09 18.73 -2.94
N VAL A 179 -1.29 19.70 -3.37
CA VAL A 179 -0.45 19.59 -4.56
C VAL A 179 0.81 18.83 -4.15
N LEU A 180 0.98 17.64 -4.72
CA LEU A 180 2.11 16.75 -4.47
C LEU A 180 3.11 16.84 -5.63
N PRO A 181 4.43 16.69 -5.37
CA PRO A 181 5.43 16.71 -6.43
C PRO A 181 5.13 15.65 -7.49
N ALA A 182 5.31 16.02 -8.76
CA ALA A 182 5.16 15.08 -9.87
C ALA A 182 6.14 13.92 -9.69
N ARG A 183 5.70 12.69 -9.97
CA ARG A 183 6.64 11.57 -10.05
C ARG A 183 7.43 11.76 -11.33
N SER A 184 8.76 11.74 -11.24
CA SER A 184 9.57 11.48 -12.41
C SER A 184 9.31 10.03 -12.82
N GLU A 185 8.67 9.85 -13.96
CA GLU A 185 8.59 8.53 -14.60
C GLU A 185 9.92 8.31 -15.32
N VAL A 186 10.96 8.01 -14.55
CA VAL A 186 12.21 7.53 -15.16
C VAL A 186 11.98 6.08 -15.51
N GLU A 187 11.96 5.78 -16.81
CA GLU A 187 11.93 4.40 -17.27
C GLU A 187 13.22 3.72 -16.80
N PRO A 188 13.13 2.59 -16.10
CA PRO A 188 14.31 1.92 -15.57
C PRO A 188 15.14 1.37 -16.73
N ILE A 189 16.34 1.92 -16.93
CA ILE A 189 17.31 1.41 -17.91
C ILE A 189 17.85 0.08 -17.36
N PRO A 190 17.54 -1.07 -17.99
CA PRO A 190 18.09 -2.35 -17.56
C PRO A 190 19.60 -2.39 -17.85
N PRO A 191 20.43 -2.96 -16.96
CA PRO A 191 21.84 -3.13 -17.24
C PRO A 191 22.05 -4.06 -18.43
N THR A 192 23.13 -3.85 -19.16
CA THR A 192 23.58 -4.73 -20.24
C THR A 192 24.12 -6.06 -19.71
N PRO A 193 24.20 -7.12 -20.53
CA PRO A 193 24.86 -8.37 -20.13
C PRO A 193 26.31 -8.17 -19.64
N GLY A 194 27.05 -7.24 -20.26
CA GLY A 194 28.42 -6.90 -19.85
C GLY A 194 28.49 -6.24 -18.48
N GLU A 195 27.57 -5.32 -18.17
CA GLU A 195 27.48 -4.72 -16.84
C GLU A 195 27.06 -5.73 -15.77
N VAL A 196 26.14 -6.65 -16.09
CA VAL A 196 25.80 -7.76 -15.19
C VAL A 196 27.02 -8.63 -14.90
N GLN A 197 27.82 -8.93 -15.92
CA GLN A 197 29.07 -9.69 -15.76
C GLN A 197 30.07 -8.94 -14.88
N ALA A 198 30.31 -7.66 -15.15
CA ALA A 198 31.20 -6.83 -14.35
C ALA A 198 30.78 -6.75 -12.87
N LEU A 199 29.48 -6.64 -12.59
CA LEU A 199 28.94 -6.66 -11.23
C LEU A 199 29.11 -8.03 -10.55
N ALA A 200 28.97 -9.12 -11.30
CA ALA A 200 29.19 -10.47 -10.78
C ALA A 200 30.66 -10.70 -10.42
N ASP A 201 31.59 -10.12 -11.18
CA ASP A 201 33.03 -10.27 -10.95
C ASP A 201 33.57 -9.31 -9.87
N ALA A 202 32.90 -8.16 -9.65
CA ALA A 202 33.27 -7.19 -8.61
C ALA A 202 32.76 -7.55 -7.20
N VAL A 203 31.81 -8.48 -7.05
CA VAL A 203 31.46 -8.99 -5.72
C VAL A 203 32.46 -10.07 -5.29
N PRO A 204 32.71 -10.24 -3.97
CA PRO A 204 33.54 -11.35 -3.50
C PRO A 204 33.02 -12.70 -4.02
N PRO A 205 33.90 -13.67 -4.34
CA PRO A 205 33.51 -14.91 -5.03
C PRO A 205 32.33 -15.67 -4.40
N ARG A 206 32.18 -15.61 -3.07
CA ARG A 206 31.06 -16.21 -2.32
C ARG A 206 29.68 -15.66 -2.68
N PHE A 207 29.62 -14.45 -3.22
CA PHE A 207 28.37 -13.74 -3.50
C PHE A 207 28.09 -13.58 -4.99
N ARG A 208 28.98 -14.05 -5.86
CA ARG A 208 28.82 -14.02 -7.33
C ARG A 208 27.53 -14.70 -7.78
N ALA A 209 27.26 -15.89 -7.24
CA ALA A 209 26.04 -16.64 -7.54
C ALA A 209 24.74 -15.90 -7.18
N VAL A 210 24.77 -14.94 -6.23
CA VAL A 210 23.61 -14.09 -5.91
C VAL A 210 23.30 -13.16 -7.09
N VAL A 211 24.32 -12.53 -7.68
CA VAL A 211 24.16 -11.62 -8.84
C VAL A 211 23.61 -12.38 -10.03
N VAL A 212 24.23 -13.51 -10.37
CA VAL A 212 23.84 -14.36 -11.50
C VAL A 212 22.41 -14.89 -11.34
N LEU A 213 22.06 -15.35 -10.14
CA LEU A 213 20.69 -15.79 -9.85
C LEU A 213 19.70 -14.65 -10.05
N LEU A 214 19.95 -13.47 -9.48
CA LEU A 214 19.04 -12.33 -9.59
C LEU A 214 18.83 -11.91 -11.05
N ALA A 215 19.89 -11.82 -11.83
CA ALA A 215 19.82 -11.47 -13.25
C ALA A 215 19.15 -12.56 -14.11
N GLY A 216 19.37 -13.83 -13.79
CA GLY A 216 18.86 -14.97 -14.56
C GLY A 216 17.47 -15.48 -14.16
N SER A 217 16.90 -14.98 -13.06
CA SER A 217 15.60 -15.43 -12.53
C SER A 217 14.62 -14.31 -12.22
N GLY A 218 15.09 -13.07 -12.16
CA GLY A 218 14.28 -11.91 -11.82
C GLY A 218 13.75 -11.92 -10.38
N LEU A 219 14.33 -12.73 -9.49
CA LEU A 219 13.96 -12.77 -8.08
C LEU A 219 14.16 -11.39 -7.42
N ARG A 220 13.34 -11.07 -6.43
CA ARG A 220 13.67 -9.94 -5.54
C ARG A 220 14.82 -10.36 -4.64
N ILE A 221 15.68 -9.42 -4.26
CA ILE A 221 16.79 -9.71 -3.33
C ILE A 221 16.32 -10.38 -2.03
N GLY A 222 15.20 -9.97 -1.44
CA GLY A 222 14.66 -10.64 -0.26
C GLY A 222 14.24 -12.10 -0.53
N GLU A 223 13.75 -12.40 -1.73
CA GLU A 223 13.44 -13.76 -2.16
C GLU A 223 14.74 -14.58 -2.28
N ALA A 224 15.76 -14.04 -2.95
CA ALA A 224 17.06 -14.71 -3.10
C ALA A 224 17.75 -14.98 -1.75
N LEU A 225 17.76 -14.01 -0.83
CA LEU A 225 18.31 -14.17 0.53
C LEU A 225 17.47 -15.08 1.45
N GLY A 226 16.26 -15.42 1.02
CA GLY A 226 15.36 -16.35 1.69
C GLY A 226 15.40 -17.77 1.11
N LEU A 227 16.19 -18.03 0.06
CA LEU A 227 16.26 -19.37 -0.52
C LEU A 227 17.00 -20.34 0.39
N GLN A 228 16.44 -21.53 0.51
CA GLN A 228 17.11 -22.69 1.05
C GLN A 228 17.74 -23.51 -0.08
N THR A 229 18.76 -24.31 0.22
CA THR A 229 19.40 -25.17 -0.80
C THR A 229 18.39 -26.16 -1.41
N SER A 230 17.45 -26.64 -0.60
CA SER A 230 16.35 -27.53 -1.03
C SER A 230 15.30 -26.88 -1.94
N ASP A 231 15.33 -25.56 -2.10
CA ASP A 231 14.41 -24.87 -3.01
C ASP A 231 14.88 -24.95 -4.48
N VAL A 232 16.12 -25.40 -4.73
CA VAL A 232 16.69 -25.53 -6.08
C VAL A 232 16.61 -26.98 -6.54
N ASP A 233 15.85 -27.23 -7.60
CA ASP A 233 15.87 -28.49 -8.33
C ASP A 233 16.87 -28.36 -9.50
N PHE A 234 18.10 -28.83 -9.29
CA PHE A 234 19.18 -28.76 -10.28
C PHE A 234 18.90 -29.58 -11.54
N LEU A 235 18.18 -30.70 -11.42
CA LEU A 235 17.86 -31.58 -12.55
C LEU A 235 16.76 -30.98 -13.42
N ARG A 236 15.68 -30.49 -12.79
CA ARG A 236 14.59 -29.80 -13.49
C ARG A 236 14.92 -28.36 -13.86
N ARG A 237 16.03 -27.83 -13.34
CA ARG A 237 16.50 -26.45 -13.54
C ARG A 237 15.43 -25.44 -13.11
N THR A 238 14.96 -25.57 -11.88
CA THR A 238 13.95 -24.66 -11.31
C THR A 238 14.32 -24.24 -9.90
N VAL A 239 13.83 -23.07 -9.50
CA VAL A 239 13.90 -22.59 -8.11
C VAL A 239 12.49 -22.28 -7.59
N ARG A 240 12.19 -22.78 -6.40
CA ARG A 240 10.91 -22.56 -5.73
C ARG A 240 11.01 -21.36 -4.78
N VAL A 241 10.23 -20.33 -5.04
CA VAL A 241 10.18 -19.12 -4.22
C VAL A 241 8.98 -19.24 -3.29
N GLU A 242 9.21 -19.55 -2.01
CA GLU A 242 8.12 -19.71 -1.02
C GLU A 242 8.19 -18.71 0.13
N ARG A 243 9.38 -18.17 0.36
CA ARG A 243 9.71 -17.32 1.51
C ARG A 243 10.61 -16.17 1.06
N GLN A 244 10.70 -15.16 1.91
CA GLN A 244 11.65 -14.06 1.72
C GLN A 244 12.26 -13.66 3.05
N ARG A 245 13.50 -13.19 3.00
CA ARG A 245 14.14 -12.51 4.11
C ARG A 245 13.74 -11.04 4.12
N LEU A 246 13.14 -10.60 5.22
CA LEU A 246 12.76 -9.21 5.44
C LEU A 246 13.98 -8.38 5.88
N GLN A 247 13.84 -7.05 5.84
CA GLN A 247 14.95 -6.14 6.17
C GLN A 247 15.35 -6.19 7.65
N ASP A 248 14.42 -6.58 8.53
CA ASP A 248 14.68 -6.83 9.96
C ASP A 248 15.41 -8.17 10.21
N GLY A 249 15.65 -8.97 9.17
CA GLY A 249 16.33 -10.25 9.22
C GLY A 249 15.40 -11.45 9.38
N SER A 250 14.13 -11.24 9.73
CA SER A 250 13.14 -12.30 9.88
C SER A 250 12.79 -12.96 8.54
N ILE A 251 12.26 -14.19 8.62
CA ILE A 251 11.71 -14.90 7.47
C ILE A 251 10.20 -14.68 7.45
N GLY A 252 9.71 -14.19 6.32
CA GLY A 252 8.29 -13.97 6.10
C GLY A 252 7.78 -14.66 4.84
N PRO A 253 6.45 -14.80 4.70
CA PRO A 253 5.84 -15.24 3.45
C PRO A 253 6.16 -14.22 2.34
N THR A 254 6.11 -14.67 1.09
CA THR A 254 6.28 -13.76 -0.06
C THR A 254 5.24 -12.64 -0.05
N LYS A 255 5.53 -11.50 -0.70
CA LYS A 255 4.74 -10.26 -0.58
C LYS A 255 3.26 -10.45 -0.96
N THR A 256 2.95 -11.39 -1.85
CA THR A 256 1.57 -11.74 -2.24
C THR A 256 1.47 -13.24 -2.46
N ALA A 257 0.28 -13.85 -2.37
CA ALA A 257 0.11 -15.29 -2.64
C ALA A 257 0.65 -15.70 -4.03
N LYS A 258 0.50 -14.84 -5.04
CA LYS A 258 1.06 -15.04 -6.39
C LYS A 258 2.59 -14.89 -6.48
N SER A 259 3.24 -14.39 -5.44
CA SER A 259 4.69 -14.30 -5.36
C SER A 259 5.31 -15.65 -5.00
N THR A 260 4.53 -16.58 -4.42
CA THR A 260 4.92 -17.98 -4.30
C THR A 260 4.84 -18.64 -5.67
N ARG A 261 5.98 -19.08 -6.20
CA ARG A 261 6.09 -19.55 -7.59
C ARG A 261 7.32 -20.42 -7.80
N THR A 262 7.29 -21.23 -8.85
CA THR A 262 8.48 -21.92 -9.36
C THR A 262 8.99 -21.16 -10.57
N VAL A 263 10.27 -20.79 -10.56
CA VAL A 263 10.92 -20.04 -11.63
C VAL A 263 11.85 -20.99 -12.41
N PRO A 264 11.71 -21.10 -13.74
CA PRO A 264 12.67 -21.85 -14.56
C PRO A 264 14.00 -21.13 -14.60
N LEU A 265 15.09 -21.88 -14.57
CA LEU A 265 16.46 -21.39 -14.60
C LEU A 265 17.15 -21.81 -15.89
N GLY A 266 17.90 -20.88 -16.49
CA GLY A 266 18.82 -21.20 -17.59
C GLY A 266 20.01 -22.01 -17.10
N GLN A 267 20.65 -22.76 -18.01
CA GLN A 267 21.78 -23.64 -17.67
C GLN A 267 22.94 -22.87 -17.00
N ILE A 268 23.22 -21.64 -17.44
CA ILE A 268 24.26 -20.78 -16.86
C ILE A 268 24.02 -20.56 -15.36
N VAL A 269 22.78 -20.25 -14.97
CA VAL A 269 22.42 -20.01 -13.56
C VAL A 269 22.57 -21.30 -12.75
N VAL A 270 22.13 -22.43 -13.29
CA VAL A 270 22.22 -23.73 -12.60
C VAL A 270 23.68 -24.14 -12.39
N SER A 271 24.53 -23.96 -13.41
CA SER A 271 25.97 -24.22 -13.31
C SER A 271 26.62 -23.33 -12.25
N GLU A 272 26.27 -22.05 -12.21
CA GLU A 272 26.76 -21.11 -11.19
C GLU A 272 26.36 -21.52 -9.78
N LEU A 273 25.09 -21.88 -9.57
CA LEU A 273 24.59 -22.34 -8.28
C LEU A 273 25.26 -23.64 -7.84
N ALA A 274 25.51 -24.57 -8.78
CA ALA A 274 26.19 -25.82 -8.50
C ALA A 274 27.65 -25.57 -8.06
N GLN A 275 28.36 -24.68 -8.76
CA GLN A 275 29.71 -24.27 -8.37
C GLN A 275 29.74 -23.60 -6.99
N HIS A 276 28.77 -22.73 -6.70
CA HIS A 276 28.63 -22.11 -5.39
C HIS A 276 28.43 -23.14 -4.28
N VAL A 277 27.52 -24.09 -4.46
CA VAL A 277 27.27 -25.16 -3.47
C VAL A 277 28.50 -26.04 -3.30
N ALA A 278 29.22 -26.37 -4.39
CA ALA A 278 30.45 -27.15 -4.33
C ALA A 278 31.57 -26.42 -3.57
N ALA A 279 31.72 -25.11 -3.78
CA ALA A 279 32.79 -24.31 -3.17
C ALA A 279 32.54 -23.94 -1.70
N TYR A 280 31.28 -23.71 -1.32
CA TYR A 280 30.93 -23.16 -0.01
C TYR A 280 30.09 -24.10 0.88
N GLY A 281 29.76 -25.29 0.36
CA GLY A 281 28.98 -26.32 1.03
C GLY A 281 27.47 -26.12 0.90
N ALA A 282 26.74 -27.23 0.89
CA ALA A 282 25.29 -27.22 1.05
C ALA A 282 24.96 -26.95 2.53
N SER A 283 24.19 -25.90 2.79
CA SER A 283 23.62 -25.62 4.12
C SER A 283 22.11 -25.54 4.03
N GLU A 284 21.41 -25.28 5.14
CA GLU A 284 19.98 -24.99 5.08
C GLU A 284 19.72 -23.82 4.11
N TRP A 285 20.51 -22.75 4.19
CA TRP A 285 20.37 -21.55 3.38
C TRP A 285 21.29 -21.58 2.17
N LEU A 286 20.77 -21.18 1.00
CA LEU A 286 21.56 -21.19 -0.23
C LEU A 286 22.72 -20.17 -0.18
N PHE A 287 22.47 -19.02 0.44
CA PHE A 287 23.47 -17.96 0.59
C PHE A 287 23.75 -17.63 2.05
N THR A 288 25.00 -17.85 2.47
CA THR A 288 25.48 -17.63 3.82
C THR A 288 26.65 -16.65 3.84
N ALA A 289 26.81 -15.96 4.96
CA ALA A 289 28.04 -15.23 5.27
C ALA A 289 29.18 -16.21 5.65
N PRO A 290 30.45 -15.77 5.69
CA PRO A 290 31.58 -16.66 6.02
C PRO A 290 31.46 -17.38 7.36
N ASN A 291 30.68 -16.83 8.30
CA ASN A 291 30.40 -17.45 9.60
C ASN A 291 29.27 -18.50 9.57
N GLY A 292 28.83 -18.92 8.38
CA GLY A 292 27.77 -19.91 8.17
C GLY A 292 26.34 -19.40 8.42
N ARG A 293 26.19 -18.18 8.96
CA ARG A 293 24.85 -17.59 9.17
C ARG A 293 24.24 -17.13 7.85
N PRO A 294 22.91 -17.09 7.73
CA PRO A 294 22.26 -16.63 6.51
C PRO A 294 22.67 -15.21 6.14
N LEU A 295 22.87 -14.96 4.85
CA LEU A 295 23.26 -13.63 4.36
C LEU A 295 22.14 -12.61 4.62
N THR A 296 22.47 -11.53 5.32
CA THR A 296 21.51 -10.48 5.68
C THR A 296 21.40 -9.39 4.63
N TYR A 297 20.28 -8.66 4.65
CA TYR A 297 20.07 -7.51 3.76
C TYR A 297 21.12 -6.41 3.94
N ARG A 298 21.54 -6.15 5.19
CA ARG A 298 22.58 -5.16 5.51
C ARG A 298 23.93 -5.56 4.92
N GLN A 299 24.32 -6.82 5.07
CA GLN A 299 25.56 -7.34 4.49
C GLN A 299 25.52 -7.24 2.96
N TRP A 300 24.42 -7.71 2.34
CA TRP A 300 24.23 -7.60 0.89
C TRP A 300 24.35 -6.15 0.40
N LYS A 301 23.68 -5.19 1.04
CA LYS A 301 23.80 -3.77 0.65
C LYS A 301 25.22 -3.23 0.72
N THR A 302 26.02 -3.71 1.66
CA THR A 302 27.43 -3.30 1.76
C THR A 302 28.25 -3.90 0.62
N ILE A 303 28.06 -5.19 0.35
CA ILE A 303 28.70 -5.90 -0.78
C ILE A 303 28.32 -5.24 -2.11
N TRP A 304 27.03 -5.03 -2.34
CA TRP A 304 26.50 -4.41 -3.56
C TRP A 304 27.05 -2.99 -3.78
N ARG A 305 27.07 -2.15 -2.74
CA ARG A 305 27.64 -0.79 -2.84
C ARG A 305 29.14 -0.79 -3.13
N HIS A 306 29.87 -1.80 -2.67
CA HIS A 306 31.28 -1.94 -3.03
C HIS A 306 31.42 -2.22 -4.53
N ALA A 307 30.71 -3.23 -5.04
CA ALA A 307 30.73 -3.61 -6.45
C ALA A 307 30.30 -2.46 -7.39
N LEU A 308 29.31 -1.64 -7.00
CA LEU A 308 28.92 -0.46 -7.76
C LEU A 308 30.06 0.59 -7.84
N ARG A 309 30.77 0.82 -6.73
CA ARG A 309 31.91 1.76 -6.72
C ARG A 309 33.06 1.27 -7.57
N GLU A 310 33.29 -0.04 -7.55
CA GLU A 310 34.38 -0.69 -8.27
C GLU A 310 34.13 -0.70 -9.79
N THR A 311 32.87 -0.88 -10.20
CA THR A 311 32.46 -0.85 -11.62
C THR A 311 32.12 0.55 -12.14
N GLY A 312 31.90 1.53 -11.25
CA GLY A 312 31.46 2.88 -11.61
C GLY A 312 29.98 2.97 -12.02
N LEU A 313 29.19 1.91 -11.80
CA LEU A 313 27.78 1.84 -12.19
C LEU A 313 26.86 2.46 -11.13
N ASP A 314 25.80 3.14 -11.57
CA ASP A 314 24.74 3.68 -10.70
C ASP A 314 23.44 2.88 -10.86
N LEU A 315 23.37 1.74 -10.17
CA LEU A 315 22.27 0.77 -10.28
C LEU A 315 21.84 0.29 -8.89
N ASP A 316 20.55 0.03 -8.71
CA ASP A 316 20.10 -0.70 -7.53
C ASP A 316 20.08 -2.22 -7.80
N THR A 317 19.93 -3.04 -6.76
CA THR A 317 19.84 -4.49 -6.95
C THR A 317 18.59 -4.90 -7.77
N HIS A 318 17.54 -4.07 -7.78
CA HIS A 318 16.33 -4.31 -8.56
C HIS A 318 16.58 -4.14 -10.07
N SER A 319 17.60 -3.39 -10.48
CA SER A 319 18.05 -3.29 -11.87
C SER A 319 18.33 -4.67 -12.50
N LEU A 320 18.85 -5.65 -11.73
CA LEU A 320 19.05 -7.02 -12.24
C LEU A 320 17.74 -7.72 -12.61
N ARG A 321 16.64 -7.36 -11.95
CA ARG A 321 15.31 -7.85 -12.31
C ARG A 321 14.74 -7.14 -13.53
N HIS A 322 15.05 -5.86 -13.71
CA HIS A 322 14.76 -5.15 -14.96
C HIS A 322 15.51 -5.79 -16.14
N PHE A 323 16.76 -6.23 -15.93
CA PHE A 323 17.50 -7.02 -16.90
C PHE A 323 16.78 -8.32 -17.28
N THR A 324 16.34 -9.13 -16.30
CA THR A 324 15.57 -10.36 -16.61
C THR A 324 14.32 -10.07 -17.43
N ALA A 325 13.57 -9.02 -17.05
CA ALA A 325 12.36 -8.63 -17.77
C ALA A 325 12.68 -8.26 -19.22
N SER A 326 13.69 -7.40 -19.42
CA SER A 326 14.14 -6.97 -20.74
C SER A 326 14.59 -8.14 -21.61
N ALA A 327 15.42 -9.05 -21.05
CA ALA A 327 15.91 -10.23 -21.75
C ALA A 327 14.78 -11.17 -22.18
N LEU A 328 13.77 -11.39 -21.32
CA LEU A 328 12.60 -12.20 -21.66
C LEU A 328 11.78 -11.57 -22.79
N ILE A 329 11.57 -10.24 -22.74
CA ILE A 329 10.81 -9.52 -23.75
C ILE A 329 11.52 -9.54 -25.10
N ALA A 330 12.83 -9.26 -25.10
CA ALA A 330 13.67 -9.35 -26.29
C ALA A 330 13.69 -10.79 -26.87
N GLY A 331 13.62 -11.80 -26.00
CA GLY A 331 13.47 -13.21 -26.39
C GLY A 331 12.07 -13.61 -26.84
N GLY A 332 11.13 -12.66 -26.98
CA GLY A 332 9.78 -12.91 -27.48
C GLY A 332 8.79 -13.48 -26.46
N ALA A 333 9.09 -13.39 -25.15
CA ALA A 333 8.17 -13.84 -24.12
C ALA A 333 6.87 -13.02 -24.11
N SER A 334 5.75 -13.71 -23.91
CA SER A 334 4.45 -13.06 -23.70
C SER A 334 4.43 -12.29 -22.37
N VAL A 335 3.56 -11.28 -22.28
CA VAL A 335 3.29 -10.52 -21.04
C VAL A 335 2.99 -11.46 -19.87
N LYS A 336 2.27 -12.56 -20.13
CA LYS A 336 1.92 -13.57 -19.13
C LYS A 336 3.13 -14.34 -18.63
N GLN A 337 4.05 -14.73 -19.50
CA GLN A 337 5.29 -15.40 -19.12
C GLN A 337 6.15 -14.48 -18.26
N VAL A 338 6.36 -13.23 -18.68
CA VAL A 338 7.11 -12.22 -17.91
C VAL A 338 6.46 -11.97 -16.56
N GLN A 339 5.13 -11.77 -16.52
CA GLN A 339 4.38 -11.61 -15.27
C GLN A 339 4.59 -12.79 -14.32
N THR A 340 4.57 -14.02 -14.85
CA THR A 340 4.69 -15.25 -14.06
C THR A 340 6.09 -15.40 -13.49
N VAL A 341 7.14 -15.26 -14.31
CA VAL A 341 8.55 -15.32 -13.86
C VAL A 341 8.84 -14.25 -12.81
N LEU A 342 8.39 -13.02 -13.05
CA LEU A 342 8.59 -11.91 -12.13
C LEU A 342 7.68 -12.01 -10.89
N GLY A 343 6.60 -12.79 -10.90
CA GLY A 343 5.66 -12.86 -9.79
C GLY A 343 4.94 -11.53 -9.53
N HIS A 344 4.52 -10.86 -10.60
CA HIS A 344 3.66 -9.67 -10.52
C HIS A 344 2.22 -10.08 -10.20
N SER A 345 1.59 -9.38 -9.25
CA SER A 345 0.21 -9.68 -8.83
C SER A 345 -0.82 -9.45 -9.95
N SER A 346 -0.53 -8.51 -10.86
CA SER A 346 -1.30 -8.23 -12.07
C SER A 346 -0.38 -8.00 -13.29
N ALA A 347 -0.88 -8.33 -14.48
CA ALA A 347 -0.19 -8.04 -15.74
C ALA A 347 -0.05 -6.53 -15.99
N ALA A 348 -0.95 -5.71 -15.43
CA ALA A 348 -0.88 -4.25 -15.50
C ALA A 348 0.44 -3.69 -14.94
N ILE A 349 1.05 -4.33 -13.93
CA ILE A 349 2.38 -3.94 -13.42
C ILE A 349 3.44 -4.15 -14.50
N THR A 350 3.41 -5.30 -15.18
CA THR A 350 4.36 -5.62 -16.26
C THR A 350 4.21 -4.63 -17.42
N LEU A 351 2.98 -4.41 -17.88
CA LEU A 351 2.69 -3.49 -18.98
C LEU A 351 3.07 -2.04 -18.61
N LYS A 352 2.75 -1.60 -17.40
CA LYS A 352 3.08 -0.24 -16.95
C LYS A 352 4.58 0.04 -17.00
N VAL A 353 5.42 -0.96 -16.72
CA VAL A 353 6.87 -0.77 -16.60
C VAL A 353 7.61 -1.09 -17.90
N TYR A 354 7.13 -2.06 -18.67
CA TYR A 354 7.89 -2.63 -19.78
C TYR A 354 7.16 -2.62 -21.13
N ALA A 355 5.97 -2.01 -21.24
CA ALA A 355 5.24 -1.98 -22.51
C ALA A 355 6.08 -1.42 -23.67
N HIS A 356 6.93 -0.43 -23.42
CA HIS A 356 7.81 0.16 -24.44
C HIS A 356 8.88 -0.81 -24.99
N LEU A 357 9.16 -1.91 -24.29
CA LEU A 357 10.13 -2.93 -24.75
C LEU A 357 9.50 -3.96 -25.69
N TRP A 358 8.17 -4.11 -25.69
CA TRP A 358 7.54 -5.03 -26.63
C TRP A 358 7.55 -4.43 -28.03
N PRO A 359 8.10 -5.14 -29.03
CA PRO A 359 8.03 -4.66 -30.40
C PRO A 359 6.57 -4.53 -30.84
N GLY A 360 6.25 -3.44 -31.52
CA GLY A 360 5.02 -3.34 -32.30
C GLY A 360 5.11 -4.33 -33.44
N ASP A 361 4.33 -5.40 -33.38
CA ASP A 361 4.50 -6.54 -34.30
C ASP A 361 3.33 -6.60 -35.28
N GLU A 362 3.12 -5.51 -36.02
CA GLU A 362 2.06 -5.41 -37.02
C GLU A 362 2.21 -6.50 -38.09
N GLU A 363 3.44 -6.81 -38.49
CA GLU A 363 3.73 -7.81 -39.52
C GLU A 363 3.51 -9.25 -39.02
N ARG A 364 3.91 -9.57 -37.78
CA ARG A 364 3.52 -10.86 -37.18
C ARG A 364 2.01 -10.93 -36.94
N THR A 365 1.38 -9.82 -36.60
CA THR A 365 -0.09 -9.76 -36.46
C THR A 365 -0.75 -10.10 -37.79
N ARG A 366 -0.31 -9.48 -38.89
CA ARG A 366 -0.76 -9.82 -40.24
C ARG A 366 -0.55 -11.30 -40.55
N LYS A 367 0.66 -11.83 -40.34
CA LYS A 367 0.97 -13.25 -40.58
C LYS A 367 0.12 -14.21 -39.75
N ILE A 368 -0.10 -13.91 -38.47
CA ILE A 368 -0.97 -14.75 -37.60
C ILE A 368 -2.39 -14.76 -38.14
N LEU A 369 -2.91 -13.61 -38.55
CA LEU A 369 -4.25 -13.51 -39.14
C LEU A 369 -4.33 -14.23 -40.48
N ASP A 370 -3.33 -14.07 -41.35
CA ASP A 370 -3.28 -14.76 -42.65
C ASP A 370 -3.22 -16.28 -42.49
N THR A 371 -2.39 -16.80 -41.58
CA THR A 371 -2.35 -18.23 -41.25
C THR A 371 -3.68 -18.72 -40.67
N ALA A 372 -4.30 -17.95 -39.77
CA ALA A 372 -5.58 -18.34 -39.19
C ALA A 372 -6.73 -18.35 -40.23
N LEU A 373 -6.61 -17.55 -41.28
CA LEU A 373 -7.61 -17.41 -42.35
C LEU A 373 -7.20 -18.14 -43.64
N GLU A 374 -6.15 -18.97 -43.60
CA GLU A 374 -5.58 -19.64 -44.78
C GLU A 374 -6.62 -20.50 -45.53
N LEU A 375 -7.54 -21.12 -44.79
CA LEU A 375 -8.67 -21.89 -45.36
C LEU A 375 -9.68 -21.02 -46.14
N LEU A 376 -9.84 -19.74 -45.77
CA LEU A 376 -10.66 -18.81 -46.55
C LEU A 376 -9.97 -18.44 -47.85
N ALA A 377 -8.65 -18.28 -47.84
CA ALA A 377 -7.86 -18.02 -49.05
C ALA A 377 -7.97 -19.18 -50.05
N ASP A 378 -7.94 -20.43 -49.58
CA ASP A 378 -8.11 -21.60 -50.46
C ASP A 378 -9.52 -21.68 -51.07
N SER A 379 -10.55 -21.28 -50.32
CA SER A 379 -11.93 -21.22 -50.84
C SER A 379 -12.12 -20.14 -51.92
N LEU A 380 -11.35 -19.04 -51.86
CA LEU A 380 -11.34 -17.99 -52.88
C LEU A 380 -10.60 -18.44 -54.14
N ARG A 381 -9.51 -19.21 -54.01
CA ARG A 381 -8.77 -19.78 -55.15
C ARG A 381 -9.59 -20.84 -55.92
N THR A 382 -10.33 -21.69 -55.20
CA THR A 382 -11.13 -22.76 -55.83
C THR A 382 -12.40 -22.27 -56.50
N ARG A 383 -13.08 -21.24 -55.98
CA ARG A 383 -14.28 -20.68 -56.63
C ARG A 383 -13.99 -19.94 -57.94
N GLY A 384 -12.83 -19.28 -58.05
CA GLY A 384 -12.43 -18.58 -59.28
C GLY A 384 -12.12 -19.51 -60.46
N LEU A 385 -11.76 -20.78 -60.18
CA LEU A 385 -11.50 -21.80 -61.20
C LEU A 385 -12.76 -22.55 -61.66
N ALA A 386 -13.84 -22.53 -60.87
CA ALA A 386 -15.12 -23.16 -61.22
C ALA A 386 -16.07 -22.24 -62.01
N GLN A 387 -15.69 -20.97 -62.22
CA GLN A 387 -16.46 -19.97 -62.98
C GLN A 387 -15.83 -19.62 -64.35
N ARG A 388 -14.85 -20.40 -64.81
CA ARG A 388 -14.32 -20.38 -66.18
C ARG A 388 -14.58 -21.75 -66.80
#